data_AF-A0A935Y5X1-F1
#
_entry.id   AF-A0A935Y5X1-F1
#
_cell.length_a   1.000
_cell.length_b   1.000
_cell.length_c   1.000
_cell.angle_alpha   90.00
_cell.angle_beta   90.00
_cell.angle_gamma   90.00
#
_symmetry.space_group_name_H-M   'P 1'
#
loop_
_entity.id
_entity.type
_entity.pdbx_description
1 polymer ?
#
loop_
_entity_poly.entity_id
_entity_poly.type
_entity_poly.pdbx_seq_one_letter_code
_entity_poly.pdbx_strand_id
1 'polypeptide(L)'
;MIHQKWYKITAISLGSIFVLAISGFFNFILHFLLKEYSWPIIAIVIIGLIFWLTRLGKQILNETDTDIPRMNYFSWYVLFLLSMVTHPLLDNFTTFGTQLFWPFSHHRFTLSNISIVDPIYTLPFLGTVIACSLLDRNSQKRKILNWAGLVWSSLYLCLTFINKML
;
A
#
# COMPACT_ATOMS: atom_id res chain seq x y z
N MET A 1 -14.25 -12.97 -26.25
CA MET A 1 -14.42 -13.39 -24.84
C MET A 1 -13.19 -14.06 -24.21
N ILE A 2 -12.38 -14.87 -24.92
CA ILE A 2 -11.18 -15.52 -24.33
C ILE A 2 -9.92 -14.63 -24.40
N HIS A 3 -9.86 -13.69 -25.36
CA HIS A 3 -8.64 -12.94 -25.65
C HIS A 3 -8.26 -11.88 -24.60
N GLN A 4 -9.21 -11.41 -23.76
CA GLN A 4 -8.93 -10.38 -22.76
C GLN A 4 -8.36 -10.92 -21.43
N LYS A 5 -8.26 -12.23 -21.20
CA LYS A 5 -7.80 -12.75 -19.89
C LYS A 5 -6.29 -13.03 -19.80
N TRP A 6 -5.57 -12.97 -20.93
CA TRP A 6 -4.13 -13.32 -20.99
C TRP A 6 -3.25 -12.42 -20.14
N TYR A 7 -3.48 -11.09 -20.14
CA TYR A 7 -2.67 -10.16 -19.34
C TYR A 7 -2.77 -10.43 -17.84
N LYS A 8 -3.92 -10.94 -17.37
CA LYS A 8 -4.11 -11.31 -15.96
C LYS A 8 -3.33 -12.57 -15.62
N ILE A 9 -3.39 -13.56 -16.50
CA ILE A 9 -2.65 -14.83 -16.32
C ILE A 9 -1.14 -14.56 -16.35
N THR A 10 -0.64 -13.78 -17.30
CA THR A 10 0.79 -13.45 -17.38
C THR A 10 1.25 -12.64 -16.18
N ALA A 11 0.47 -11.67 -15.70
CA ALA A 11 0.77 -10.93 -14.47
C ALA A 11 0.82 -11.85 -13.24
N ILE A 12 -0.06 -12.85 -13.17
CA ILE A 12 -0.06 -13.84 -12.08
C ILE A 12 1.16 -14.74 -12.15
N SER A 13 1.49 -15.27 -13.33
CA SER A 13 2.68 -16.10 -13.46
C SER A 13 3.94 -15.32 -13.07
N LEU A 14 4.05 -14.08 -13.55
CA LEU A 14 5.19 -13.21 -13.24
C LEU A 14 5.26 -12.87 -11.75
N GLY A 15 4.13 -12.52 -11.12
CA GLY A 15 4.07 -12.22 -9.68
C GLY A 15 4.42 -13.42 -8.80
N SER A 16 3.94 -14.63 -9.14
CA SER A 16 4.30 -15.87 -8.44
C SER A 16 5.80 -16.13 -8.50
N ILE A 17 6.38 -16.01 -9.69
CA ILE A 17 7.83 -16.22 -9.91
C ILE A 17 8.62 -15.21 -9.09
N PHE A 18 8.18 -13.95 -9.06
CA PHE A 18 8.84 -12.89 -8.31
C PHE A 18 8.83 -13.16 -6.79
N VAL A 19 7.70 -13.57 -6.23
CA VAL A 19 7.58 -13.92 -4.80
C VAL A 19 8.49 -15.10 -4.44
N LEU A 20 8.52 -16.13 -5.28
CA LEU A 20 9.40 -17.29 -5.08
C LEU A 20 10.88 -16.90 -5.17
N ALA A 21 11.26 -16.03 -6.12
CA ALA A 21 12.62 -15.55 -6.27
C ALA A 21 13.08 -14.75 -5.04
N ILE A 22 12.25 -13.84 -4.53
CA ILE A 22 12.56 -13.08 -3.30
C ILE A 22 12.70 -14.01 -2.10
N SER A 23 11.76 -14.93 -1.92
CA SER A 23 11.83 -15.90 -0.82
C SER A 23 13.07 -16.77 -0.90
N GLY A 24 13.41 -17.25 -2.11
CA GLY A 24 14.60 -18.06 -2.34
C GLY A 24 15.87 -17.27 -2.05
N PHE A 25 15.94 -16.01 -2.49
CA PHE A 25 17.05 -15.11 -2.20
C PHE A 25 17.23 -14.83 -0.71
N PHE A 26 16.13 -14.57 0.01
CA PHE A 26 16.18 -14.33 1.44
C PHE A 26 16.61 -15.58 2.22
N ASN A 27 16.10 -16.76 1.83
CA ASN A 27 16.52 -18.03 2.43
C ASN A 27 17.97 -18.37 2.09
N PHE A 28 18.46 -18.01 0.89
CA PHE A 28 19.87 -18.13 0.53
C PHE A 28 20.78 -17.25 1.39
N ILE A 29 20.41 -15.99 1.60
CA ILE A 29 21.13 -15.08 2.51
C ILE A 29 21.17 -15.65 3.93
N LEU A 30 20.02 -16.12 4.41
CA LEU A 30 19.92 -16.66 5.76
C LEU A 30 20.73 -17.95 5.91
N HIS A 31 20.71 -18.83 4.90
CA HIS A 31 21.54 -20.02 4.86
C HIS A 31 23.03 -19.67 4.81
N PHE A 32 23.43 -18.64 4.05
CA PHE A 32 24.81 -18.17 4.00
C PHE A 32 25.29 -17.62 5.36
N LEU A 33 24.42 -16.90 6.09
CA LEU A 33 24.74 -16.30 7.39
C LEU A 33 24.69 -17.28 8.57
N LEU A 34 23.64 -18.11 8.63
CA LEU A 34 23.31 -18.94 9.79
C LEU A 34 23.58 -20.44 9.57
N LYS A 35 23.99 -20.85 8.35
CA LYS A 35 24.16 -22.25 7.92
C LYS A 35 22.92 -23.15 8.07
N GLU A 36 21.78 -22.58 8.44
CA GLU A 36 20.52 -23.29 8.61
C GLU A 36 19.49 -22.85 7.58
N TYR A 37 18.62 -23.79 7.18
CA TYR A 37 17.46 -23.49 6.35
C TYR A 37 16.28 -23.10 7.22
N SER A 38 15.71 -21.92 6.97
CA SER A 38 14.51 -21.46 7.66
C SER A 38 13.24 -22.06 7.03
N TRP A 39 12.93 -23.30 7.39
CA TRP A 39 11.64 -23.95 7.13
C TRP A 39 10.40 -23.07 7.39
N PRO A 40 10.31 -22.26 8.48
CA PRO A 40 9.15 -21.40 8.70
C PRO A 40 8.95 -20.34 7.60
N ILE A 41 10.02 -19.81 7.01
CA ILE A 41 9.94 -18.81 5.94
C ILE A 41 9.32 -19.43 4.68
N ILE A 42 9.76 -20.66 4.35
CA ILE A 42 9.23 -21.40 3.21
C ILE A 42 7.73 -21.68 3.42
N ALA A 43 7.33 -22.10 4.61
CA ALA A 43 5.93 -22.39 4.93
C ALA A 43 5.04 -21.13 4.77
N ILE A 44 5.47 -19.98 5.29
CA ILE A 44 4.74 -18.71 5.16
C ILE A 44 4.56 -18.32 3.69
N VAL A 45 5.61 -18.50 2.88
CA VAL A 45 5.57 -18.15 1.45
C VAL A 45 4.63 -19.07 0.68
N ILE A 46 4.64 -20.38 0.97
CA ILE A 46 3.71 -21.34 0.35
C ILE A 46 2.26 -20.98 0.71
N ILE A 47 1.97 -20.71 1.99
CA ILE A 47 0.62 -20.31 2.43
C ILE A 47 0.19 -19.02 1.73
N GLY A 48 1.07 -18.02 1.66
CA GLY A 48 0.82 -16.76 0.97
C GLY A 48 0.56 -16.96 -0.52
N LEU A 49 1.30 -17.83 -1.18
CA LEU A 49 1.18 -18.11 -2.61
C LEU A 49 -0.12 -18.87 -2.92
N ILE A 50 -0.52 -19.84 -2.08
CA ILE A 50 -1.82 -20.53 -2.18
C ILE A 50 -2.97 -19.52 -2.00
N PHE A 51 -2.89 -18.66 -0.98
CA PHE A 51 -3.88 -17.61 -0.76
C PHE A 51 -3.97 -16.65 -1.96
N TRP A 52 -2.82 -16.26 -2.51
CA TRP A 52 -2.74 -15.37 -3.67
C TRP A 52 -3.37 -15.99 -4.92
N LEU A 53 -3.02 -17.25 -5.23
CA LEU A 53 -3.57 -17.96 -6.38
C LEU A 53 -5.08 -18.20 -6.27
N THR A 54 -5.58 -18.62 -5.10
CA THR A 54 -7.02 -18.86 -4.91
C THR A 54 -7.83 -17.58 -5.02
N ARG A 55 -7.33 -16.49 -4.45
CA ARG A 55 -7.97 -15.18 -4.51
C ARG A 55 -8.03 -14.63 -5.93
N LEU A 56 -6.93 -14.71 -6.68
CA LEU A 56 -6.87 -14.21 -8.06
C LEU A 56 -7.60 -15.12 -9.05
N GLY A 57 -7.62 -16.44 -8.80
CA GLY A 57 -8.45 -17.39 -9.55
C GLY A 57 -9.93 -17.02 -9.45
N LYS A 58 -10.42 -16.68 -8.24
CA LYS A 58 -11.77 -16.15 -8.06
C LYS A 58 -11.99 -14.83 -8.82
N GLN A 59 -11.00 -13.94 -8.85
CA GLN A 59 -11.12 -12.70 -9.62
C GLN A 59 -11.22 -12.97 -11.11
N ILE A 60 -10.35 -13.78 -11.71
CA ILE A 60 -10.37 -14.09 -13.15
C ILE A 60 -11.66 -14.79 -13.58
N LEU A 61 -12.20 -15.68 -12.74
CA LEU A 61 -13.44 -16.42 -13.01
C LEU A 61 -14.68 -15.55 -12.85
N ASN A 62 -14.73 -14.71 -11.82
CA ASN A 62 -15.91 -13.87 -11.51
C ASN A 62 -15.92 -12.52 -12.24
N GLU A 63 -14.83 -12.13 -12.92
CA GLU A 63 -14.81 -10.88 -13.68
C GLU A 63 -15.67 -11.04 -14.94
N THR A 64 -16.86 -10.46 -14.88
CA THR A 64 -17.70 -10.14 -16.03
C THR A 64 -17.20 -8.81 -16.58
N ASP A 65 -17.01 -8.71 -17.91
CA ASP A 65 -16.46 -7.53 -18.62
C ASP A 65 -17.28 -6.22 -18.42
N THR A 66 -18.35 -6.26 -17.62
CA THR A 66 -19.23 -5.12 -17.29
C THR A 66 -18.72 -4.25 -16.14
N ASP A 67 -17.67 -4.67 -15.41
CA ASP A 67 -17.19 -4.02 -14.18
C ASP A 67 -16.12 -2.93 -14.41
N ILE A 68 -16.09 -2.26 -15.57
CA ILE A 68 -15.29 -1.05 -15.73
C ILE A 68 -16.04 0.06 -14.98
N PRO A 69 -15.57 0.55 -13.82
CA PRO A 69 -16.26 1.63 -13.13
C PRO A 69 -16.23 2.84 -14.06
N ARG A 70 -17.40 3.25 -14.56
CA ARG A 70 -17.56 4.47 -15.36
C ARG A 70 -17.37 5.68 -14.43
N MET A 71 -16.14 5.93 -14.01
CA MET A 71 -15.79 7.09 -13.22
C MET A 71 -15.71 8.29 -14.14
N ASN A 72 -16.34 9.39 -13.71
CA ASN A 72 -16.26 10.65 -14.43
C ASN A 72 -14.79 11.12 -14.49
N TYR A 73 -14.37 11.73 -15.59
CA TYR A 73 -13.02 12.31 -15.73
C TYR A 73 -12.71 13.31 -14.61
N PHE A 74 -13.73 14.02 -14.13
CA PHE A 74 -13.60 14.92 -12.98
C PHE A 74 -13.15 14.19 -11.71
N SER A 75 -13.66 12.98 -11.44
CA SER A 75 -13.25 12.20 -10.27
C SER A 75 -11.77 11.81 -10.33
N TRP A 76 -11.28 11.49 -11.54
CA TRP A 76 -9.86 11.25 -11.76
C TRP A 76 -9.02 12.50 -11.54
N TYR A 77 -9.47 13.64 -12.08
CA TYR A 77 -8.77 14.91 -11.89
C TYR A 77 -8.64 15.29 -10.40
N VAL A 78 -9.74 15.18 -9.64
CA VAL A 78 -9.73 15.44 -8.20
C VAL A 78 -8.79 14.48 -7.47
N LEU A 79 -8.78 13.20 -7.82
CA LEU A 79 -7.88 12.21 -7.21
C LEU A 79 -6.42 12.58 -7.44
N PHE A 80 -6.04 12.91 -8.68
CA PHE A 80 -4.67 13.31 -8.99
C PHE A 80 -4.28 14.61 -8.30
N LEU A 81 -5.13 15.63 -8.37
CA LEU A 81 -4.91 16.91 -7.71
C LEU A 81 -4.71 16.72 -6.20
N LEU A 82 -5.60 15.96 -5.54
CA LEU A 82 -5.52 15.70 -4.11
C LEU A 82 -4.24 14.95 -3.75
N SER A 83 -3.84 13.94 -4.53
CA SER A 83 -2.58 13.21 -4.30
C SER A 83 -1.35 14.11 -4.45
N MET A 84 -1.31 14.99 -5.46
CA MET A 84 -0.20 15.91 -5.70
C MET A 84 -0.07 16.96 -4.61
N VAL A 85 -1.17 17.36 -3.97
CA VAL A 85 -1.14 18.33 -2.86
C VAL A 85 -0.86 17.66 -1.51
N THR A 86 -1.52 16.55 -1.21
CA THR A 86 -1.40 15.87 0.09
C THR A 86 -0.05 15.19 0.29
N HIS A 87 0.58 14.71 -0.78
CA HIS A 87 1.88 14.06 -0.71
C HIS A 87 3.02 14.97 -0.19
N PRO A 88 3.29 16.15 -0.79
CA PRO A 88 4.31 17.06 -0.28
C PRO A 88 3.93 17.69 1.07
N LEU A 89 2.62 17.85 1.36
CA LEU A 89 2.17 18.24 2.69
C LEU A 89 2.56 17.20 3.75
N LEU A 90 2.35 15.91 3.47
CA LEU A 90 2.75 14.82 4.35
C LEU A 90 4.26 14.78 4.56
N ASP A 91 5.04 15.04 3.50
CA ASP A 91 6.50 15.02 3.57
C ASP A 91 7.07 16.18 4.41
N ASN A 92 6.37 17.32 4.52
CA ASN A 92 6.74 18.41 5.44
C ASN A 92 6.65 18.08 6.92
N PHE A 93 5.82 17.10 7.30
CA PHE A 93 5.76 16.65 8.69
C PHE A 93 7.01 15.84 9.09
N THR A 94 7.74 15.32 8.11
CA THR A 94 8.97 14.57 8.32
C THR A 94 10.19 15.50 8.41
N THR A 95 11.30 14.97 8.94
CA THR A 95 12.57 15.69 9.03
C THR A 95 13.17 16.01 7.64
N PHE A 96 12.74 15.31 6.58
CA PHE A 96 13.27 15.52 5.24
C PHE A 96 12.77 16.84 4.62
N GLY A 97 11.51 17.21 4.86
CA GLY A 97 10.92 18.50 4.47
C GLY A 97 10.85 18.72 2.95
N THR A 98 9.86 19.47 2.48
CA THR A 98 9.75 19.84 1.05
C THR A 98 9.89 21.33 0.81
N GLN A 99 10.36 21.66 -0.39
CA GLN A 99 10.42 23.03 -0.89
C GLN A 99 9.11 23.38 -1.59
N LEU A 100 8.05 23.66 -0.82
CA LEU A 100 6.72 23.98 -1.36
C LEU A 100 6.71 25.20 -2.30
N PHE A 101 7.64 26.14 -2.13
CA PHE A 101 7.66 27.42 -2.85
C PHE A 101 8.79 27.54 -3.87
N TRP A 102 9.43 26.44 -4.25
CA TRP A 102 10.40 26.47 -5.34
C TRP A 102 9.68 26.77 -6.68
N PRO A 103 10.15 27.70 -7.53
CA PRO A 103 11.45 28.40 -7.54
C PRO A 103 11.46 29.80 -6.89
N PHE A 104 10.36 30.25 -6.30
CA PHE A 104 10.24 31.60 -5.72
C PHE A 104 10.97 31.75 -4.37
N SER A 105 11.12 30.66 -3.62
CA SER A 105 11.86 30.63 -2.37
C SER A 105 12.53 29.28 -2.15
N HIS A 106 13.78 29.30 -1.70
CA HIS A 106 14.53 28.10 -1.32
C HIS A 106 14.22 27.60 0.10
N HIS A 107 13.31 28.27 0.82
CA HIS A 107 12.97 27.93 2.20
C HIS A 107 12.34 26.53 2.26
N ARG A 108 12.98 25.63 3.01
CA ARG A 108 12.45 24.29 3.29
C ARG A 108 11.49 24.37 4.45
N PHE A 109 10.26 23.92 4.26
CA PHE A 109 9.30 23.79 5.35
C PHE A 109 9.51 22.43 5.99
N THR A 110 10.08 22.43 7.19
CA THR A 110 10.33 21.23 7.98
C THR A 110 9.60 21.45 9.31
N LEU A 111 8.47 20.77 9.48
CA LEU A 111 7.78 20.75 10.76
C LEU A 111 8.44 19.73 11.70
N SER A 112 9.31 18.81 11.19
CA SER A 112 10.11 17.83 11.94
C SER A 112 9.37 17.29 13.16
N ASN A 113 8.18 16.77 12.93
CA ASN A 113 7.22 16.47 13.99
C ASN A 113 6.96 14.96 14.13
N ILE A 114 7.28 14.21 13.07
CA ILE A 114 6.99 12.77 12.93
C ILE A 114 8.19 12.12 12.25
N SER A 115 8.58 10.93 12.72
CA SER A 115 9.61 10.15 12.03
C SER A 115 9.00 9.41 10.85
N ILE A 116 9.77 9.25 9.76
CA ILE A 116 9.28 8.66 8.50
C ILE A 116 8.67 7.27 8.69
N VAL A 117 9.17 6.50 9.67
CA VAL A 117 8.66 5.17 10.00
C VAL A 117 8.35 5.10 11.50
N ASP A 118 7.29 5.79 11.92
CA ASP A 118 6.74 5.59 13.27
C ASP A 118 5.89 4.31 13.30
N PRO A 119 6.25 3.27 14.07
CA PRO A 119 5.51 2.00 14.09
C PRO A 119 4.06 2.17 14.54
N ILE A 120 3.78 3.13 15.42
CA ILE A 120 2.43 3.42 15.95
C ILE A 120 1.53 4.06 14.88
N TYR A 121 2.11 4.78 13.93
CA TYR A 121 1.37 5.39 12.83
C TYR A 121 1.24 4.43 11.63
N THR A 122 2.37 3.89 11.19
CA THR A 122 2.47 3.11 9.95
C THR A 122 1.83 1.73 10.06
N LEU A 123 1.98 1.02 11.19
CA LEU A 123 1.45 -0.35 11.33
C LEU A 123 -0.09 -0.41 11.36
N PRO A 124 -0.81 0.41 12.16
CA PRO A 124 -2.27 0.37 12.15
C PRO A 124 -2.83 0.78 10.79
N PHE A 125 -2.25 1.82 10.16
CA PHE A 125 -2.66 2.25 8.83
C PHE A 125 -2.46 1.14 7.79
N LEU A 126 -1.28 0.51 7.78
CA LEU A 126 -0.98 -0.62 6.92
C LEU A 126 -1.96 -1.79 7.14
N GLY A 127 -2.29 -2.09 8.40
CA GLY A 127 -3.28 -3.11 8.76
C GLY A 127 -4.65 -2.82 8.14
N THR A 128 -5.13 -1.58 8.22
CA THR A 128 -6.41 -1.19 7.58
C THR A 128 -6.37 -1.30 6.06
N VAL A 129 -5.24 -0.95 5.43
CA VAL A 129 -5.05 -1.06 3.97
C VAL A 129 -5.02 -2.51 3.52
N ILE A 130 -4.31 -3.39 4.24
CA ILE A 130 -4.28 -4.83 3.96
C ILE A 130 -5.68 -5.42 4.14
N ALA A 131 -6.35 -5.13 5.25
CA ALA A 131 -7.72 -5.60 5.49
C ALA A 131 -8.70 -5.11 4.42
N CYS A 132 -8.60 -3.85 4.01
CA CYS A 132 -9.38 -3.24 2.93
C CYS A 132 -9.11 -3.94 1.59
N SER A 133 -7.85 -4.28 1.32
CA SER A 133 -7.47 -5.07 0.15
C SER A 133 -8.20 -6.40 0.16
N LEU A 134 -8.23 -7.14 1.28
CA LEU A 134 -8.82 -8.49 1.35
C LEU A 134 -10.35 -8.54 1.19
N LEU A 135 -11.05 -7.42 1.27
CA LEU A 135 -12.51 -7.36 1.20
C LEU A 135 -13.05 -7.11 -0.21
N ASP A 136 -14.27 -7.58 -0.46
CA ASP A 136 -14.96 -7.39 -1.74
C ASP A 136 -15.21 -5.91 -2.05
N ARG A 137 -15.18 -5.58 -3.36
CA ARG A 137 -15.30 -4.19 -3.85
C ARG A 137 -16.58 -3.50 -3.37
N ASN A 138 -17.68 -4.23 -3.20
CA ASN A 138 -18.98 -3.69 -2.79
C ASN A 138 -19.28 -3.82 -1.29
N SER A 139 -18.35 -4.34 -0.48
CA SER A 139 -18.60 -4.54 0.95
C SER A 139 -18.60 -3.21 1.71
N GLN A 140 -19.63 -2.98 2.53
CA GLN A 140 -19.69 -1.82 3.44
C GLN A 140 -18.53 -1.82 4.44
N LYS A 141 -18.05 -3.00 4.84
CA LYS A 141 -16.87 -3.15 5.73
C LYS A 141 -15.62 -2.50 5.13
N ARG A 142 -15.46 -2.55 3.80
CA ARG A 142 -14.33 -1.93 3.09
C ARG A 142 -14.35 -0.41 3.22
N LYS A 143 -15.53 0.21 3.09
CA LYS A 143 -15.70 1.66 3.26
C LYS A 143 -15.36 2.08 4.69
N ILE A 144 -15.88 1.35 5.69
CA ILE A 144 -15.63 1.63 7.10
C ILE A 144 -14.13 1.53 7.42
N LEU A 145 -13.46 0.46 6.98
CA LEU A 145 -12.01 0.29 7.20
C LEU A 145 -11.18 1.38 6.52
N ASN A 146 -11.53 1.78 5.30
CA ASN A 146 -10.83 2.85 4.60
C ASN A 146 -10.98 4.20 5.34
N TRP A 147 -12.20 4.52 5.77
CA TRP A 147 -12.43 5.71 6.59
C TRP A 147 -11.73 5.65 7.94
N ALA A 148 -11.72 4.49 8.60
CA ALA A 148 -11.00 4.30 9.86
C ALA A 148 -9.49 4.55 9.69
N GLY A 149 -8.88 4.06 8.61
CA GLY A 149 -7.48 4.31 8.29
C GLY A 149 -7.18 5.80 8.05
N LEU A 150 -8.05 6.49 7.27
CA LEU A 150 -7.91 7.92 7.02
C LEU A 150 -8.07 8.77 8.28
N VAL A 151 -9.05 8.43 9.14
CA VAL A 151 -9.28 9.11 10.42
C VAL A 151 -8.10 8.88 11.37
N TRP A 152 -7.59 7.65 11.48
CA TRP A 152 -6.41 7.35 12.28
C TRP A 152 -5.20 8.17 11.82
N SER A 153 -4.96 8.20 10.51
CA SER A 153 -3.87 8.97 9.91
C SER A 153 -4.01 10.47 10.24
N SER A 154 -5.20 11.04 10.01
CA SER A 154 -5.45 12.47 10.22
C SER A 154 -5.37 12.86 11.69
N LEU A 155 -5.95 12.05 12.60
CA LEU A 155 -5.89 12.30 14.04
C LEU A 155 -4.45 12.26 14.56
N TYR A 156 -3.64 11.31 14.11
CA TYR A 156 -2.24 11.21 14.53
C TYR A 156 -1.42 12.44 14.12
N LEU A 157 -1.60 12.92 12.89
CA LEU A 157 -0.96 14.16 12.40
C LEU A 157 -1.40 15.40 13.20
N CYS A 158 -2.69 15.51 13.52
CA CYS A 158 -3.21 16.61 14.33
C CYS A 158 -2.67 16.58 15.77
N LEU A 159 -2.64 15.41 16.41
CA LEU A 159 -2.15 15.25 17.78
C LEU A 159 -0.66 15.60 17.89
N THR A 160 0.15 15.13 16.95
CA THR A 160 1.58 15.47 16.91
C THR A 160 1.75 16.97 16.68
N PHE A 161 0.96 17.61 15.82
CA PHE A 161 1.02 19.07 15.61
C PHE A 161 0.70 19.86 16.88
N ILE A 162 -0.35 19.48 17.60
CA ILE A 162 -0.73 20.11 18.87
C ILE A 162 0.38 19.93 19.92
N ASN A 163 0.96 18.74 20.04
CA ASN A 163 2.02 18.44 21.01
C ASN A 163 3.31 19.23 20.75
N LYS A 164 3.54 19.73 19.53
CA LYS A 164 4.69 20.58 19.21
C LYS A 164 4.43 22.07 19.42
N MET A 165 3.17 22.49 19.44
CA MET A 165 2.77 23.88 19.69
C MET A 165 2.61 24.19 21.18
N LEU A 166 2.38 23.16 22.01
CA LEU A 166 2.44 23.20 23.48
C LEU A 166 3.89 23.15 23.97
#